data_AF-A0A949B4Z0-F1
#
_entry.id   AF-A0A949B4Z0-F1
#
_cell.length_a   1.000
_cell.length_b   1.000
_cell.length_c   1.000
_cell.angle_alpha   90.00
_cell.angle_beta   90.00
_cell.angle_gamma   90.00
#
_symmetry.space_group_name_H-M   'P 1'
#
loop_
_entity.id
_entity.type
_entity.pdbx_description
1 polymer ?
#
loop_
_entity_poly.entity_id
_entity_poly.type
_entity_poly.pdbx_seq_one_letter_code
_entity_poly.pdbx_strand_id
1 'polypeptide(L)'
;MVTLEDARTIAQSLAEKISPVSVILFGSVARTGKGSDLDILVVTEQEDMHREVSSCLRGYSRRFAIDYFVASIDTITRNFREGSPFLRLVQKEGRVLYMKNSMKEWIGLALEDFRQAKYLFEGSFYRGACFAAQQAVEKAIKAELLKRGWDLEKIHNIRRLLSISEDYNLDIECDDDDIDFMDSIYRGRYPAEEGLLPLNTPTAEDASRVISMAEGVLKQLQLLEKNEQEE
;
A
#
# COMPACT_ATOMS: atom_id res chain seq x y z
N MET A 1 16.20 13.02 22.95
CA MET A 1 15.19 12.04 22.52
C MET A 1 15.16 12.07 21.02
N VAL A 2 15.14 10.90 20.41
CA VAL A 2 15.06 10.75 18.96
C VAL A 2 13.59 10.78 18.53
N THR A 3 13.32 11.26 17.32
CA THR A 3 11.98 11.51 16.80
C THR A 3 11.69 10.71 15.53
N LEU A 4 10.43 10.67 15.13
CA LEU A 4 10.02 10.10 13.85
C LEU A 4 10.70 10.79 12.65
N GLU A 5 11.00 12.09 12.75
CA GLU A 5 11.65 12.86 11.69
C GLU A 5 13.13 12.48 11.54
N ASP A 6 13.80 12.20 12.65
CA ASP A 6 15.15 11.64 12.63
C ASP A 6 15.16 10.26 11.96
N ALA A 7 14.13 9.44 12.24
CA ALA A 7 13.99 8.12 11.64
C ALA A 7 13.78 8.20 10.12
N ARG A 8 12.95 9.13 9.64
CA ARG A 8 12.75 9.41 8.21
C ARG A 8 14.04 9.84 7.53
N THR A 9 14.81 10.73 8.17
CA THR A 9 16.11 11.18 7.66
C THR A 9 17.08 10.00 7.49
N ILE A 10 17.11 9.06 8.44
CA ILE A 10 17.94 7.85 8.34
C ILE A 10 17.45 6.93 7.22
N ALA A 11 16.13 6.70 7.13
CA ALA A 11 15.56 5.87 6.08
C ALA A 11 15.89 6.41 4.69
N GLN A 12 15.84 7.73 4.49
CA GLN A 12 16.25 8.36 3.23
C GLN A 12 17.75 8.16 2.93
N SER A 13 18.62 8.33 3.92
CA SER A 13 20.07 8.07 3.76
C SER A 13 20.37 6.62 3.38
N LEU A 14 19.63 5.67 3.97
CA LEU A 14 19.72 4.25 3.62
C LEU A 14 19.20 3.98 2.20
N ALA A 15 18.07 4.60 1.83
CA ALA A 15 17.49 4.51 0.49
C ALA A 15 18.48 4.95 -0.59
N GLU A 16 19.14 6.08 -0.39
CA GLU A 16 20.10 6.66 -1.35
C GLU A 16 21.40 5.86 -1.48
N LYS A 17 21.95 5.36 -0.36
CA LYS A 17 23.29 4.74 -0.34
C LYS A 17 23.29 3.23 -0.52
N ILE A 18 22.24 2.56 -0.05
CA ILE A 18 22.18 1.10 0.04
C ILE A 18 21.08 0.55 -0.88
N SER A 19 20.06 1.36 -1.19
CA SER A 19 18.88 0.91 -1.94
C SER A 19 18.27 -0.40 -1.38
N PRO A 20 17.97 -0.45 -0.05
CA PRO A 20 17.34 -1.61 0.56
C PRO A 20 15.95 -1.85 -0.06
N VAL A 21 15.37 -3.02 0.18
CA VAL A 21 13.98 -3.33 -0.20
C VAL A 21 13.01 -2.53 0.65
N SER A 22 13.24 -2.48 1.96
CA SER A 22 12.44 -1.65 2.87
C SER A 22 13.21 -1.24 4.11
N VAL A 23 12.77 -0.14 4.73
CA VAL A 23 13.23 0.33 6.03
C VAL A 23 12.00 0.46 6.92
N ILE A 24 11.97 -0.30 8.02
CA ILE A 24 10.83 -0.39 8.92
C ILE A 24 11.26 0.06 10.31
N LEU A 25 10.63 1.11 10.82
CA LEU A 25 10.78 1.55 12.20
C LEU A 25 9.86 0.74 13.10
N PHE A 26 10.34 0.25 14.23
CA PHE A 26 9.49 -0.40 15.24
C PHE A 26 9.79 0.13 16.64
N GLY A 27 9.18 -0.46 17.67
CA GLY A 27 9.44 -0.09 19.05
C GLY A 27 8.83 1.24 19.48
N SER A 28 9.50 1.94 20.39
CA SER A 28 8.92 3.10 21.10
C SER A 28 8.58 4.25 20.15
N VAL A 29 9.52 4.63 19.27
CA VAL A 29 9.36 5.75 18.33
C VAL A 29 8.27 5.47 17.30
N ALA A 30 8.10 4.22 16.86
CA ALA A 30 6.98 3.84 15.99
C ALA A 30 5.62 4.02 16.68
N ARG A 31 5.53 3.81 18.00
CA ARG A 31 4.26 3.94 18.74
C ARG A 31 3.94 5.39 19.14
N THR A 32 4.91 6.10 19.67
CA THR A 32 4.71 7.41 20.33
C THR A 32 5.26 8.60 19.53
N GLY A 33 6.01 8.34 18.46
CA GLY A 33 6.69 9.35 17.65
C GLY A 33 8.00 9.88 18.23
N LYS A 34 8.36 9.53 19.47
CA LYS A 34 9.62 9.92 20.14
C LYS A 34 10.11 8.85 21.13
N GLY A 35 11.42 8.71 21.29
CA GLY A 35 12.03 7.67 22.13
C GLY A 35 13.47 7.97 22.56
N SER A 36 14.06 7.01 23.28
CA SER A 36 15.47 7.01 23.69
C SER A 36 16.42 6.59 22.56
N ASP A 37 15.93 5.71 21.72
CA ASP A 37 16.63 4.88 20.74
C ASP A 37 15.75 4.69 19.50
N LEU A 38 16.39 4.40 18.37
CA LEU A 38 15.71 4.01 17.14
C LEU A 38 15.90 2.53 16.88
N ASP A 39 14.80 1.80 16.84
CA ASP A 39 14.74 0.41 16.42
C ASP A 39 14.39 0.30 14.93
N ILE A 40 15.33 -0.12 14.09
CA ILE A 40 15.15 -0.15 12.63
C ILE A 40 15.42 -1.54 12.06
N LEU A 41 14.47 -2.07 11.29
CA LEU A 41 14.68 -3.24 10.45
C LEU A 41 14.96 -2.78 9.02
N VAL A 42 16.12 -3.14 8.49
CA VAL A 42 16.51 -2.89 7.09
C VAL A 42 16.42 -4.21 6.34
N VAL A 43 15.53 -4.28 5.36
CA VAL A 43 15.36 -5.47 4.52
C VAL A 43 16.11 -5.26 3.21
N THR A 44 16.97 -6.20 2.80
CA THR A 44 17.81 -6.10 1.60
C THR A 44 17.53 -7.23 0.62
N GLU A 45 17.92 -7.06 -0.65
CA GLU A 45 17.88 -8.16 -1.64
C GLU A 45 19.03 -9.14 -1.39
N GLN A 46 20.21 -8.61 -1.04
CA GLN A 46 21.43 -9.39 -0.79
C GLN A 46 21.54 -9.78 0.69
N GLU A 47 22.13 -10.94 0.95
CA GLU A 47 22.57 -11.34 2.29
C GLU A 47 23.80 -10.52 2.74
N ASP A 48 24.09 -10.57 4.04
CA ASP A 48 25.31 -10.00 4.66
C ASP A 48 25.54 -8.48 4.51
N MET A 49 24.49 -7.69 4.26
CA MET A 49 24.54 -6.22 4.16
C MET A 49 24.76 -5.46 5.48
N HIS A 50 25.13 -6.17 6.56
CA HIS A 50 25.32 -5.59 7.88
C HIS A 50 26.42 -4.51 7.89
N ARG A 51 27.52 -4.71 7.14
CA ARG A 51 28.66 -3.78 7.15
C ARG A 51 28.29 -2.46 6.49
N GLU A 52 27.60 -2.52 5.37
CA GLU A 52 27.13 -1.39 4.56
C GLU A 52 26.14 -0.55 5.37
N VAL A 53 25.13 -1.20 5.96
CA VAL A 53 24.15 -0.56 6.84
C VAL A 53 24.83 0.06 8.06
N SER A 54 25.71 -0.69 8.74
CA SER A 54 26.47 -0.15 9.88
C SER A 54 27.26 1.10 9.49
N SER A 55 27.87 1.10 8.30
CA SER A 55 28.67 2.21 7.81
C SER A 55 27.84 3.46 7.56
N CYS A 56 26.65 3.28 6.98
CA CYS A 56 25.70 4.36 6.77
C CYS A 56 25.20 4.94 8.10
N LEU A 57 24.87 4.08 9.07
CA LEU A 57 24.31 4.50 10.36
C LEU A 57 25.32 5.12 11.31
N ARG A 58 26.62 4.78 11.20
CA ARG A 58 27.71 5.35 12.04
C ARG A 58 27.71 6.88 12.10
N GLY A 59 27.32 7.55 11.02
CA GLY A 59 27.23 9.02 10.97
C GLY A 59 26.17 9.60 11.91
N TYR A 60 25.14 8.82 12.25
CA TYR A 60 24.00 9.22 13.07
C TYR A 60 24.12 8.72 14.52
N SER A 61 24.84 7.62 14.75
CA SER A 61 25.04 7.02 16.09
C SER A 61 25.67 7.95 17.13
N ARG A 62 26.26 9.08 16.71
CA ARG A 62 26.76 10.12 17.64
C ARG A 62 25.66 11.01 18.22
N ARG A 63 24.48 11.05 17.59
CA ARG A 63 23.36 11.92 17.99
C ARG A 63 22.39 11.22 18.93
N PHE A 64 22.17 9.92 18.73
CA PHE A 64 21.28 9.07 19.52
C PHE A 64 21.60 7.59 19.27
N ALA A 65 21.11 6.72 20.16
CA ALA A 65 21.25 5.27 20.01
C ALA A 65 20.41 4.76 18.84
N ILE A 66 20.96 3.81 18.07
CA ILE A 66 20.29 3.18 16.93
C ILE A 66 20.54 1.68 17.04
N ASP A 67 19.48 0.94 17.33
CA ASP A 67 19.46 -0.51 17.30
C ASP A 67 18.85 -0.94 15.97
N TYR A 68 19.59 -1.75 15.22
CA TYR A 68 19.15 -2.13 13.88
C TYR A 68 19.38 -3.60 13.59
N PHE A 69 18.46 -4.16 12.80
CA PHE A 69 18.53 -5.49 12.24
C PHE A 69 18.64 -5.35 10.72
N VAL A 70 19.47 -6.19 10.11
CA VAL A 70 19.59 -6.31 8.66
C VAL A 70 19.25 -7.74 8.30
N ALA A 71 18.38 -7.92 7.31
CA ALA A 71 18.02 -9.25 6.85
C ALA A 71 17.65 -9.21 5.37
N SER A 72 18.02 -10.27 4.65
CA SER A 72 17.57 -10.45 3.27
C SER A 72 16.08 -10.80 3.20
N ILE A 73 15.45 -10.61 2.05
CA ILE A 73 14.09 -11.10 1.77
C ILE A 73 13.97 -12.59 2.11
N ASP A 74 14.96 -13.40 1.74
CA ASP A 74 14.97 -14.85 1.98
C ASP A 74 15.00 -15.18 3.48
N THR A 75 15.83 -14.46 4.24
CA THR A 75 15.91 -14.63 5.70
C THR A 75 14.62 -14.21 6.38
N ILE A 76 14.04 -13.07 5.99
CA ILE A 76 12.74 -12.62 6.51
C ILE A 76 11.65 -13.65 6.20
N THR A 77 11.60 -14.15 4.97
CA THR A 77 10.58 -15.12 4.52
C THR A 77 10.69 -16.44 5.29
N ARG A 78 11.91 -16.95 5.47
CA ARG A 78 12.18 -18.15 6.26
C ARG A 78 11.73 -17.98 7.71
N ASN A 79 12.20 -16.92 8.36
CA ASN A 79 11.88 -16.63 9.76
C ASN A 79 10.39 -16.37 9.99
N PHE A 80 9.69 -15.78 9.01
CA PHE A 80 8.25 -15.55 9.09
C PHE A 80 7.48 -16.87 9.08
N ARG A 81 7.84 -17.79 8.16
CA ARG A 81 7.24 -19.13 8.07
C ARG A 81 7.49 -19.97 9.32
N GLU A 82 8.62 -19.78 9.96
CA GLU A 82 8.98 -20.43 11.24
C GLU A 82 8.28 -19.78 12.45
N GLY A 83 7.51 -18.71 12.24
CA GLY A 83 6.75 -18.06 13.30
C GLY A 83 7.63 -17.22 14.23
N SER A 84 8.59 -16.47 13.68
CA SER A 84 9.42 -15.54 14.42
C SER A 84 8.60 -14.57 15.30
N PRO A 85 8.78 -14.58 16.63
CA PRO A 85 8.16 -13.60 17.53
C PRO A 85 8.56 -12.15 17.20
N PHE A 86 9.80 -11.96 16.75
CA PHE A 86 10.31 -10.65 16.35
C PHE A 86 9.55 -10.09 15.15
N LEU A 87 9.34 -10.89 14.10
CA LEU A 87 8.59 -10.42 12.93
C LEU A 87 7.12 -10.17 13.25
N ARG A 88 6.52 -10.91 14.19
CA ARG A 88 5.18 -10.60 14.71
C ARG A 88 5.13 -9.24 15.42
N LEU A 89 6.16 -8.89 16.19
CA LEU A 89 6.27 -7.58 16.83
C LEU A 89 6.36 -6.47 15.78
N VAL A 90 7.26 -6.64 14.79
CA VAL A 90 7.42 -5.69 13.68
C VAL A 90 6.11 -5.54 12.89
N GLN A 91 5.36 -6.61 12.64
CA GLN A 91 4.06 -6.53 11.97
C GLN A 91 3.01 -5.77 12.79
N LYS A 92 3.05 -5.88 14.12
CA LYS A 92 2.09 -5.23 15.02
C LYS A 92 2.37 -3.74 15.23
N GLU A 93 3.64 -3.37 15.37
CA GLU A 93 4.05 -2.02 15.79
C GLU A 93 4.80 -1.24 14.71
N GLY A 94 5.23 -1.91 13.64
CA GLY A 94 6.12 -1.36 12.64
C GLY A 94 5.47 -0.28 11.78
N ARG A 95 6.27 0.73 11.45
CA ARG A 95 5.97 1.75 10.45
C ARG A 95 7.00 1.65 9.33
N VAL A 96 6.51 1.42 8.11
CA VAL A 96 7.36 1.46 6.92
C VAL A 96 7.77 2.91 6.67
N LEU A 97 9.07 3.18 6.75
CA LEU A 97 9.66 4.49 6.46
C LEU A 97 10.13 4.61 5.01
N TYR A 98 10.48 3.48 4.40
CA TYR A 98 10.88 3.40 3.00
C TYR A 98 10.55 2.01 2.45
N MET A 99 10.14 1.96 1.17
CA MET A 99 9.96 0.73 0.42
C MET A 99 10.36 0.97 -1.03
N LYS A 100 11.30 0.16 -1.53
CA LYS A 100 11.79 0.21 -2.90
C LYS A 100 10.65 -0.16 -3.84
N ASN A 101 10.52 0.59 -4.93
CA ASN A 101 9.48 0.36 -5.95
C ASN A 101 8.04 0.34 -5.41
N SER A 102 7.77 0.96 -4.25
CA SER A 102 6.43 0.97 -3.65
C SER A 102 5.33 1.34 -4.64
N MET A 103 5.57 2.35 -5.47
CA MET A 103 4.65 2.78 -6.52
C MET A 103 4.36 1.68 -7.56
N LYS A 104 5.39 0.95 -8.00
CA LYS A 104 5.21 -0.17 -8.95
C LYS A 104 4.40 -1.30 -8.30
N GLU A 105 4.60 -1.56 -7.02
CA GLU A 105 3.82 -2.54 -6.26
C GLU A 105 2.36 -2.11 -6.12
N TRP A 106 2.09 -0.84 -5.79
CA TRP A 106 0.72 -0.30 -5.72
C TRP A 106 -0.02 -0.42 -7.05
N ILE A 107 0.65 -0.06 -8.16
CA ILE A 107 0.10 -0.23 -9.51
C ILE A 107 -0.13 -1.72 -9.82
N GLY A 108 0.84 -2.58 -9.49
CA GLY A 108 0.74 -4.03 -9.68
C GLY A 108 -0.48 -4.61 -8.96
N LEU A 109 -0.69 -4.23 -7.70
CA LEU A 109 -1.85 -4.66 -6.91
C LEU A 109 -3.18 -4.15 -7.47
N ALA A 110 -3.22 -2.91 -7.99
CA ALA A 110 -4.41 -2.37 -8.65
C ALA A 110 -4.75 -3.16 -9.93
N LEU A 111 -3.74 -3.49 -10.74
CA LEU A 111 -3.91 -4.27 -11.97
C LEU A 111 -4.24 -5.74 -11.70
N GLU A 112 -3.75 -6.30 -10.59
CA GLU A 112 -4.11 -7.65 -10.13
C GLU A 112 -5.56 -7.70 -9.68
N ASP A 113 -6.00 -6.76 -8.85
CA ASP A 113 -7.41 -6.65 -8.42
C ASP A 113 -8.35 -6.48 -9.62
N PHE A 114 -7.97 -5.69 -10.62
CA PHE A 114 -8.78 -5.51 -11.83
C PHE A 114 -8.91 -6.82 -12.65
N ARG A 115 -7.81 -7.57 -12.77
CA ARG A 115 -7.83 -8.91 -13.40
C ARG A 115 -8.69 -9.89 -12.59
N GLN A 116 -8.61 -9.83 -11.25
CA GLN A 116 -9.43 -10.63 -10.36
C GLN A 116 -10.92 -10.29 -10.53
N ALA A 117 -11.27 -9.02 -10.70
CA ALA A 117 -12.65 -8.58 -10.94
C ALA A 117 -13.22 -9.22 -12.22
N LYS A 118 -12.45 -9.20 -13.32
CA LYS A 118 -12.84 -9.84 -14.59
C LYS A 118 -13.01 -11.36 -14.43
N TYR A 119 -12.07 -12.02 -13.77
CA TYR A 119 -12.15 -13.46 -13.52
C TYR A 119 -13.36 -13.87 -12.66
N LEU A 120 -13.66 -13.11 -11.59
CA LEU A 120 -14.81 -13.36 -10.73
C LEU A 120 -16.13 -13.11 -11.46
N PHE A 121 -16.16 -12.13 -12.36
CA PHE A 121 -17.33 -11.86 -13.20
C PHE A 121 -17.65 -13.04 -14.12
N GLU A 122 -16.65 -13.60 -14.80
CA GLU A 122 -16.80 -14.80 -15.64
C GLU A 122 -17.32 -16.00 -14.83
N GLY A 123 -16.86 -16.13 -13.59
CA GLY A 123 -17.34 -17.14 -12.64
C GLY A 123 -18.71 -16.87 -12.02
N SER A 124 -19.44 -15.82 -12.43
CA SER A 124 -20.72 -15.39 -11.84
C SER A 124 -20.65 -15.00 -10.35
N PHE A 125 -19.45 -14.69 -9.83
CA PHE A 125 -19.23 -14.22 -8.47
C PHE A 125 -19.34 -12.69 -8.40
N TYR A 126 -20.50 -12.14 -8.75
CA TYR A 126 -20.71 -10.70 -8.95
C TYR A 126 -20.36 -9.83 -7.73
N ARG A 127 -20.71 -10.27 -6.51
CA ARG A 127 -20.31 -9.56 -5.28
C ARG A 127 -18.80 -9.43 -5.15
N GLY A 128 -18.08 -10.52 -5.42
CA GLY A 128 -16.61 -10.53 -5.39
C GLY A 128 -16.01 -9.68 -6.51
N ALA A 129 -16.62 -9.73 -7.71
CA ALA A 129 -16.21 -8.92 -8.84
C ALA A 129 -16.32 -7.41 -8.56
N CYS A 130 -17.45 -6.96 -7.99
CA CYS A 130 -17.63 -5.55 -7.59
C CYS A 130 -16.60 -5.13 -6.54
N PHE A 131 -16.33 -5.99 -5.54
CA PHE A 131 -15.35 -5.70 -4.49
C PHE A 131 -13.92 -5.58 -5.06
N ALA A 132 -13.51 -6.52 -5.91
CA ALA A 132 -12.20 -6.47 -6.55
C ALA A 132 -12.06 -5.23 -7.45
N ALA A 133 -13.11 -4.85 -8.19
CA ALA A 133 -13.10 -3.64 -9.01
C ALA A 133 -12.98 -2.35 -8.17
N GLN A 134 -13.67 -2.26 -7.03
CA GLN A 134 -13.51 -1.13 -6.11
C GLN A 134 -12.10 -1.04 -5.54
N GLN A 135 -11.51 -2.17 -5.15
CA GLN A 135 -10.13 -2.21 -4.62
C GLN A 135 -9.10 -1.82 -5.69
N ALA A 136 -9.32 -2.21 -6.95
CA ALA A 136 -8.50 -1.79 -8.08
C ALA A 136 -8.47 -0.27 -8.23
N VAL A 137 -9.65 0.38 -8.20
CA VAL A 137 -9.77 1.84 -8.28
C VAL A 137 -9.13 2.52 -7.07
N GLU A 138 -9.40 2.05 -5.85
CA GLU A 138 -8.82 2.59 -4.63
C GLU A 138 -7.28 2.59 -4.68
N LYS A 139 -6.70 1.45 -5.05
CA LYS A 139 -5.24 1.30 -5.12
C LYS A 139 -4.63 2.11 -6.26
N ALA A 140 -5.30 2.21 -7.41
CA ALA A 140 -4.85 3.01 -8.55
C ALA A 140 -4.78 4.51 -8.21
N ILE A 141 -5.83 5.06 -7.60
CA ILE A 141 -5.87 6.46 -7.16
C ILE A 141 -4.77 6.72 -6.11
N LYS A 142 -4.64 5.83 -5.11
CA LYS A 142 -3.59 5.95 -4.10
C LYS A 142 -2.19 5.91 -4.71
N ALA A 143 -1.95 5.07 -5.71
CA ALA A 143 -0.66 5.01 -6.40
C ALA A 143 -0.28 6.35 -7.05
N GLU A 144 -1.24 6.99 -7.74
CA GLU A 144 -1.02 8.27 -8.41
C GLU A 144 -0.92 9.44 -7.40
N LEU A 145 -1.69 9.42 -6.32
CA LEU A 145 -1.54 10.37 -5.20
C LEU A 145 -0.15 10.29 -4.56
N LEU A 146 0.33 9.07 -4.28
CA LEU A 146 1.67 8.84 -3.73
C LEU A 146 2.77 9.37 -4.66
N LYS A 147 2.60 9.24 -5.98
CA LYS A 147 3.51 9.81 -6.98
C LYS A 147 3.58 11.33 -6.94
N ARG A 148 2.50 11.97 -6.51
CA ARG A 148 2.37 13.43 -6.39
C ARG A 148 2.75 13.96 -5.01
N GLY A 149 3.30 13.11 -4.15
CA GLY A 149 3.81 13.48 -2.83
C GLY A 149 2.76 13.47 -1.72
N TRP A 150 1.61 12.81 -1.93
CA TRP A 150 0.64 12.59 -0.87
C TRP A 150 1.17 11.60 0.18
N ASP A 151 0.90 11.85 1.46
CA ASP A 151 1.16 10.91 2.54
C ASP A 151 0.00 9.91 2.66
N LEU A 152 0.30 8.61 2.67
CA LEU A 152 -0.72 7.55 2.70
C LEU A 152 -1.60 7.65 3.96
N GLU A 153 -2.87 8.02 3.78
CA GLU A 153 -3.89 7.94 4.82
C GLU A 153 -4.72 6.64 4.73
N LYS A 154 -5.20 6.15 5.87
CA LYS A 154 -6.13 5.01 5.93
C LYS A 154 -7.55 5.44 5.56
N ILE A 155 -7.76 5.67 4.27
CA ILE A 155 -9.06 6.02 3.68
C ILE A 155 -9.48 4.91 2.72
N HIS A 156 -10.74 4.47 2.81
CA HIS A 156 -11.33 3.41 1.97
C HIS A 156 -12.54 3.89 1.16
N ASN A 157 -12.77 5.20 1.13
CA ASN A 157 -13.91 5.82 0.47
C ASN A 157 -13.43 6.50 -0.81
N ILE A 158 -13.99 6.09 -1.95
CA ILE A 158 -13.60 6.56 -3.28
C ILE A 158 -13.91 8.05 -3.42
N ARG A 159 -15.09 8.50 -2.99
CA ARG A 159 -15.47 9.92 -3.05
C ARG A 159 -14.45 10.82 -2.35
N ARG A 160 -13.99 10.43 -1.16
CA ARG A 160 -12.96 11.16 -0.43
C ARG A 160 -11.60 11.12 -1.12
N LEU A 161 -11.22 9.99 -1.73
CA LEU A 161 -9.97 9.89 -2.49
C LEU A 161 -9.99 10.78 -3.74
N LEU A 162 -11.13 10.89 -4.43
CA LEU A 162 -11.30 11.79 -5.56
C LEU A 162 -11.18 13.26 -5.15
N SER A 163 -11.84 13.66 -4.06
CA SER A 163 -11.68 15.03 -3.52
C SER A 163 -10.23 15.36 -3.14
N ILE A 164 -9.49 14.41 -2.57
CA ILE A 164 -8.04 14.59 -2.32
C ILE A 164 -7.27 14.64 -3.64
N SER A 165 -7.68 13.89 -4.66
CA SER A 165 -7.02 13.89 -5.98
C SER A 165 -7.06 15.25 -6.66
N GLU A 166 -8.17 15.98 -6.51
CA GLU A 166 -8.31 17.35 -7.00
C GLU A 166 -7.24 18.29 -6.40
N ASP A 167 -6.98 18.19 -5.10
CA ASP A 167 -5.95 18.98 -4.41
C ASP A 167 -4.53 18.71 -4.95
N TYR A 168 -4.32 17.55 -5.57
CA TYR A 168 -3.04 17.13 -6.17
C TYR A 168 -3.04 17.27 -7.71
N ASN A 169 -3.96 18.05 -8.29
CA ASN A 169 -4.12 18.25 -9.74
C ASN A 169 -4.39 16.96 -10.53
N LEU A 170 -5.05 15.99 -9.90
CA LEU A 170 -5.48 14.75 -10.51
C LEU A 170 -6.99 14.77 -10.65
N ASP A 171 -7.45 15.17 -11.83
CA ASP A 171 -8.87 15.16 -12.16
C ASP A 171 -9.23 13.80 -12.76
N ILE A 172 -10.17 13.10 -12.14
CA ILE A 172 -10.64 11.78 -12.57
C ILE A 172 -12.14 11.90 -12.76
N GLU A 173 -12.58 11.80 -14.01
CA GLU A 173 -13.99 11.86 -14.36
C GLU A 173 -14.65 10.52 -14.01
N CYS A 174 -15.59 10.56 -13.07
CA CYS A 174 -16.42 9.43 -12.64
C CYS A 174 -17.86 9.89 -12.44
N ASP A 175 -18.82 8.99 -12.69
CA ASP A 175 -20.22 9.24 -12.40
C ASP A 175 -20.49 9.16 -10.88
N ASP A 176 -21.26 10.13 -10.35
CA ASP A 176 -21.55 10.21 -8.92
C ASP A 176 -22.33 8.99 -8.39
N ASP A 177 -23.26 8.45 -9.20
CA ASP A 177 -24.03 7.26 -8.82
C ASP A 177 -23.14 6.01 -8.79
N ASP A 178 -22.14 5.93 -9.68
CA ASP A 178 -21.14 4.84 -9.68
C ASP A 178 -20.27 4.87 -8.41
N ILE A 179 -19.82 6.06 -8.01
CA ILE A 179 -19.01 6.26 -6.81
C ILE A 179 -19.79 5.82 -5.56
N ASP A 180 -21.04 6.28 -5.44
CA ASP A 180 -21.90 5.95 -4.31
C ASP A 180 -22.20 4.44 -4.27
N PHE A 181 -22.40 3.83 -5.43
CA PHE A 181 -22.55 2.38 -5.53
C PHE A 181 -21.30 1.66 -5.05
N MET A 182 -20.10 2.08 -5.47
CA MET A 182 -18.84 1.45 -5.06
C MET A 182 -18.57 1.58 -3.56
N ASP A 183 -18.80 2.76 -3.00
CA ASP A 183 -18.66 3.00 -1.57
C ASP A 183 -19.68 2.20 -0.73
N SER A 184 -20.84 1.86 -1.32
CA SER A 184 -21.84 0.98 -0.69
C SER A 184 -21.39 -0.49 -0.61
N ILE A 185 -20.54 -0.97 -1.54
CA ILE A 185 -20.07 -2.38 -1.57
C ILE A 185 -19.38 -2.76 -0.25
N TYR A 186 -18.67 -1.80 0.38
CA TYR A 186 -17.99 -2.00 1.65
C TYR A 186 -18.94 -2.38 2.80
N ARG A 187 -20.20 -1.90 2.74
CA ARG A 187 -21.27 -2.18 3.72
C ARG A 187 -21.99 -3.51 3.43
N GLY A 188 -21.79 -4.10 2.25
CA GLY A 188 -22.36 -5.40 1.90
C GLY A 188 -21.61 -6.61 2.49
N ARG A 189 -20.67 -6.42 3.43
CA ARG A 189 -19.77 -7.51 3.91
C ARG A 189 -20.25 -8.19 5.19
N TYR A 190 -21.22 -7.60 5.90
CA TYR A 190 -21.79 -8.19 7.10
C TYR A 190 -23.28 -8.50 6.88
N PRO A 191 -23.77 -9.70 7.25
CA PRO A 191 -25.20 -10.03 7.16
C PRO A 191 -26.11 -9.04 7.90
N ALA A 192 -25.61 -8.37 8.95
CA ALA A 192 -26.34 -7.36 9.70
C ALA A 192 -26.47 -6.00 8.97
N GLU A 193 -25.63 -5.75 7.96
CA GLU A 193 -25.63 -4.52 7.15
C GLU A 193 -26.47 -4.67 5.86
N GLU A 194 -27.00 -5.87 5.58
CA GLU A 194 -27.95 -6.15 4.48
C GLU A 194 -29.26 -5.33 4.56
N GLY A 195 -29.54 -4.67 5.69
CA GLY A 195 -30.71 -3.82 5.89
C GLY A 195 -30.60 -2.39 5.33
N LEU A 196 -29.42 -1.96 4.86
CA LEU A 196 -29.19 -0.61 4.31
C LEU A 196 -28.71 -0.69 2.85
N LEU A 197 -29.60 -1.16 1.96
CA LEU A 197 -29.64 -1.10 0.47
C LEU A 197 -28.30 -1.07 -0.33
N PRO A 198 -28.15 -1.88 -1.41
CA PRO A 198 -29.23 -2.51 -2.18
C PRO A 198 -29.63 -3.86 -1.57
N LEU A 199 -30.94 -4.10 -1.52
CA LEU A 199 -31.65 -5.19 -0.86
C LEU A 199 -31.31 -6.60 -1.42
N ASN A 200 -30.42 -6.70 -2.42
CA ASN A 200 -30.10 -7.94 -3.11
C ASN A 200 -28.60 -8.03 -3.40
N THR A 201 -28.11 -9.25 -3.58
CA THR A 201 -26.77 -9.51 -4.14
C THR A 201 -26.59 -8.73 -5.46
N PRO A 202 -25.42 -8.11 -5.70
CA PRO A 202 -25.13 -7.45 -6.96
C PRO A 202 -25.44 -8.36 -8.16
N THR A 203 -26.09 -7.81 -9.17
CA THR A 203 -26.42 -8.50 -10.41
C THR A 203 -25.23 -8.51 -11.37
N ALA A 204 -25.36 -9.24 -12.49
CA ALA A 204 -24.39 -9.18 -13.57
C ALA A 204 -24.29 -7.77 -14.18
N GLU A 205 -25.40 -7.04 -14.26
CA GLU A 205 -25.41 -5.66 -14.77
C GLU A 205 -24.63 -4.73 -13.84
N ASP A 206 -24.87 -4.84 -12.53
CA ASP A 206 -24.15 -4.06 -11.52
C ASP A 206 -22.64 -4.33 -11.56
N ALA A 207 -22.25 -5.61 -11.64
CA ALA A 207 -20.83 -5.97 -11.71
C ALA A 207 -20.19 -5.52 -13.02
N SER A 208 -20.89 -5.62 -14.15
CA SER A 208 -20.41 -5.11 -15.44
C SER A 208 -20.22 -3.59 -15.42
N ARG A 209 -21.15 -2.86 -14.79
CA ARG A 209 -21.10 -1.41 -14.61
C ARG A 209 -19.86 -1.00 -13.81
N VAL A 210 -19.63 -1.60 -12.65
CA VAL A 210 -18.46 -1.29 -11.81
C VAL A 210 -17.14 -1.67 -12.48
N ILE A 211 -17.07 -2.81 -13.18
CA ILE A 211 -15.85 -3.19 -13.92
C ILE A 211 -15.56 -2.19 -15.04
N SER A 212 -16.58 -1.74 -15.77
CA SER A 212 -16.41 -0.77 -16.86
C SER A 212 -15.92 0.58 -16.33
N MET A 213 -16.45 1.01 -15.19
CA MET A 213 -16.01 2.23 -14.50
C MET A 213 -14.56 2.10 -14.00
N ALA A 214 -14.21 0.97 -13.38
CA ALA A 214 -12.84 0.69 -12.97
C ALA A 214 -11.88 0.73 -14.17
N GLU A 215 -12.27 0.14 -15.31
CA GLU A 215 -11.50 0.21 -16.54
C GLU A 215 -11.30 1.66 -17.02
N GLY A 216 -12.34 2.48 -16.94
CA GLY A 216 -12.29 3.91 -17.26
C GLY A 216 -11.28 4.67 -16.41
N VAL A 217 -11.33 4.50 -15.09
CA VAL A 217 -10.36 5.13 -14.16
C VAL A 217 -8.94 4.67 -14.46
N LEU A 218 -8.73 3.36 -14.64
CA LEU A 218 -7.40 2.82 -14.92
C LEU A 218 -6.83 3.34 -16.26
N LYS A 219 -7.69 3.61 -17.26
CA LYS A 219 -7.30 4.26 -18.53
C LYS A 219 -6.94 5.72 -18.34
N GLN A 220 -7.74 6.49 -17.60
CA GLN A 220 -7.43 7.89 -17.28
C GLN A 220 -6.08 8.03 -16.55
N LEU A 221 -5.77 7.05 -15.70
CA LEU A 221 -4.48 6.95 -14.99
C LEU A 221 -3.33 6.35 -15.83
N GLN A 222 -3.57 6.02 -17.12
CA GLN A 222 -2.60 5.42 -18.04
C GLN A 222 -1.97 4.11 -17.52
N LEU A 223 -2.69 3.35 -16.70
CA LEU A 223 -2.19 2.11 -16.10
C LEU A 223 -2.37 0.89 -17.01
N LEU A 224 -3.26 0.98 -18.01
CA LEU A 224 -3.58 -0.12 -18.94
C LEU A 224 -2.80 -0.04 -20.28
N GLU A 225 -2.15 1.09 -20.58
CA GLU A 225 -1.59 1.36 -21.92
C GLU A 225 -0.10 1.01 -22.09
N LYS A 226 0.51 0.23 -21.18
CA LYS A 226 1.94 -0.12 -21.24
C LYS A 226 2.26 -1.61 -21.48
N ASN A 227 1.40 -2.35 -22.18
CA ASN A 227 1.64 -3.76 -22.51
C ASN A 227 1.68 -4.04 -24.03
N GLU A 228 2.41 -3.24 -24.82
CA GLU A 228 2.70 -3.60 -26.23
C GLU A 228 4.16 -3.40 -26.67
N GLN A 229 5.10 -3.08 -25.78
CA GLN A 229 6.52 -3.01 -26.17
C GLN A 229 7.45 -3.52 -25.06
N GLU A 230 7.56 -4.83 -24.94
CA GLU A 230 8.73 -5.55 -24.40
C GLU A 230 8.52 -7.06 -24.69
N GLU A 231 8.61 -7.42 -25.97
CA GLU A 231 9.00 -8.76 -26.44
C GLU A 231 10.34 -8.66 -27.19
#